data_AF-A0AAU7A7X5-F1
#
_entry.id   AF-A0AAU7A7X5-F1
#
_cell.length_a   1.000
_cell.length_b   1.000
_cell.length_c   1.000
_cell.angle_alpha   90.00
_cell.angle_beta   90.00
_cell.angle_gamma   90.00
#
_symmetry.space_group_name_H-M   'P 1'
#
loop_
_entity.id
_entity.type
_entity.pdbx_description
1 polymer ?
#
loop_
_entity_poly.entity_id
_entity_poly.type
_entity_poly.pdbx_seq_one_letter_code
_entity_poly.pdbx_strand_id
1 'polypeptide(L)' 'MLEFAKDFIAQIDTYCRVMGISASTYGERAMNDRSFVHQVRSGARNPSLRTIDRNGKYMAAHPPVENEDAA' A
#
# COMPACT_ATOMS: atom_id res chain seq x y z
N MET A 1 5.73 3.61 -19.00
CA MET A 1 5.86 3.98 -17.56
C MET A 1 4.57 3.78 -16.74
N LEU A 2 3.44 3.34 -17.33
CA LEU A 2 2.17 3.12 -16.60
C LEU A 2 2.06 1.76 -15.89
N GLU A 3 2.86 0.76 -16.25
CA GLU A 3 2.85 -0.59 -15.64
C GLU A 3 3.20 -0.55 -14.14
N PHE A 4 4.32 0.10 -13.79
CA PHE A 4 4.87 0.10 -12.43
C PHE A 4 3.91 0.68 -11.39
N ALA A 5 3.16 1.73 -11.75
CA ALA A 5 2.18 2.31 -10.83
C ALA A 5 1.01 1.36 -10.57
N LYS A 6 0.60 0.57 -11.58
CA LYS A 6 -0.47 -0.44 -11.43
C LYS A 6 -0.02 -1.58 -10.52
N ASP A 7 1.18 -2.10 -10.75
CA ASP A 7 1.74 -3.19 -9.92
C ASP A 7 1.90 -2.73 -8.46
N PHE A 8 2.37 -1.51 -8.26
CA PHE A 8 2.49 -0.91 -6.93
C PHE A 8 1.14 -0.77 -6.22
N ILE A 9 0.09 -0.33 -6.93
CA ILE A 9 -1.27 -0.27 -6.37
C ILE A 9 -1.80 -1.66 -6.04
N ALA A 10 -1.57 -2.66 -6.90
CA ALA A 10 -2.01 -4.02 -6.65
C ALA A 10 -1.38 -4.63 -5.38
N GLN A 11 -0.12 -4.31 -5.10
CA GLN A 11 0.55 -4.70 -3.85
C GLN A 11 -0.09 -4.04 -2.63
N ILE A 12 -0.37 -2.73 -2.69
CA ILE A 12 -1.05 -2.01 -1.61
C ILE A 12 -2.44 -2.58 -1.37
N ASP A 13 -3.21 -2.86 -2.43
CA ASP A 13 -4.56 -3.42 -2.31
C ASP A 13 -4.56 -4.81 -1.69
N THR A 14 -3.59 -5.66 -2.08
CA THR A 14 -3.39 -6.97 -1.46
C THR A 14 -3.09 -6.82 0.03
N TYR A 15 -2.14 -5.98 0.39
CA TYR A 15 -1.79 -5.72 1.78
C TYR A 15 -3.00 -5.21 2.59
N CYS A 16 -3.74 -4.23 2.05
CA CYS A 16 -4.93 -3.68 2.70
C CYS A 16 -5.99 -4.76 2.95
N ARG A 17 -6.20 -5.65 1.98
CA ARG A 17 -7.14 -6.77 2.08
C ARG A 17 -6.74 -7.75 3.19
N VAL A 18 -5.47 -8.15 3.25
CA VAL A 18 -5.00 -9.10 4.28
C VAL A 18 -5.04 -8.46 5.68
N MET A 19 -4.66 -7.18 5.78
CA MET A 19 -4.68 -6.43 7.05
C MET A 19 -6.08 -6.01 7.50
N GLY A 20 -7.11 -6.14 6.66
CA GLY A 20 -8.45 -5.64 6.95
C GLY A 20 -8.55 -4.12 7.09
N ILE A 21 -7.69 -3.34 6.42
CA ILE A 21 -7.68 -1.87 6.48
C ILE A 21 -8.09 -1.25 5.15
N SER A 22 -8.65 -0.03 5.20
CA SER A 22 -8.96 0.74 4.01
C SER A 22 -7.69 1.33 3.36
N ALA A 23 -7.73 1.57 2.06
CA ALA A 23 -6.65 2.27 1.33
C ALA A 23 -6.36 3.67 1.90
N SER A 24 -7.38 4.38 2.38
CA SER A 24 -7.23 5.69 3.03
C SER A 24 -6.49 5.57 4.37
N THR A 25 -6.84 4.57 5.18
CA THR A 25 -6.16 4.26 6.44
C THR A 25 -4.71 3.84 6.19
N TYR A 26 -4.46 3.05 5.16
CA TYR A 26 -3.11 2.71 4.74
C TYR A 26 -2.30 3.95 4.35
N GLY A 27 -2.85 4.82 3.50
CA GLY A 27 -2.18 6.05 3.07
C GLY A 27 -1.85 6.98 4.23
N GLU A 28 -2.76 7.12 5.19
CA GLU A 28 -2.52 7.87 6.43
C GLU A 28 -1.37 7.26 7.25
N ARG A 29 -1.37 5.95 7.50
CA ARG A 29 -0.34 5.30 8.33
C ARG A 29 1.03 5.23 7.65
N ALA A 30 1.08 4.84 6.38
CA ALA A 30 2.35 4.63 5.67
C ALA A 30 2.96 5.96 5.17
N MET A 31 2.10 6.87 4.70
CA MET A 31 2.51 8.07 3.96
C MET A 31 2.13 9.38 4.63
N ASN A 32 1.38 9.36 5.74
CA ASN A 32 0.75 10.54 6.34
C ASN A 32 -0.15 11.29 5.33
N ASP A 33 -0.78 10.54 4.42
CA ASP A 33 -1.56 11.07 3.31
C ASP A 33 -2.68 10.10 2.94
N ARG A 34 -3.89 10.37 3.45
CA ARG A 34 -5.09 9.55 3.19
C ARG A 34 -5.50 9.49 1.71
N SER A 35 -5.08 10.45 0.89
CA SER A 35 -5.44 10.55 -0.52
C SER A 35 -4.39 9.90 -1.43
N PHE A 36 -3.26 9.50 -0.87
CA PHE A 36 -2.11 8.96 -1.59
C PHE A 36 -2.48 7.84 -2.57
N VAL A 37 -3.14 6.79 -2.07
CA VAL A 37 -3.48 5.60 -2.87
C VAL A 37 -4.44 5.96 -4.00
N HIS A 38 -5.40 6.85 -3.73
CA HIS A 38 -6.36 7.31 -4.74
C HIS A 38 -5.68 8.12 -5.85
N GLN A 39 -4.78 9.04 -5.49
CA GLN A 39 -4.03 9.85 -6.47
C GLN A 39 -3.10 9.01 -7.35
N VAL A 40 -2.47 7.99 -6.77
CA VAL A 40 -1.64 7.06 -7.54
C VAL A 40 -2.50 6.19 -8.47
N ARG A 41 -3.64 5.70 -7.98
CA ARG A 41 -4.60 4.92 -8.78
C ARG A 41 -5.18 5.70 -9.94
N SER A 42 -5.49 6.99 -9.75
CA SER A 42 -6.05 7.85 -10.81
C SER A 42 -4.99 8.34 -11.81
N GLY A 43 -3.69 8.09 -11.54
CA GLY A 43 -2.58 8.62 -12.33
C GLY A 43 -2.27 10.09 -12.06
N ALA A 44 -2.97 10.75 -11.13
CA ALA A 44 -2.67 12.12 -10.71
C ALA A 44 -1.32 12.23 -9.99
N ARG A 45 -0.80 11.11 -9.46
CA ARG A 45 0.50 11.04 -8.80
C ARG A 45 1.29 9.81 -9.27
N ASN A 46 2.51 10.02 -9.74
CA ASN A 46 3.45 8.92 -9.99
C ASN A 46 4.33 8.69 -8.76
N PRO A 47 4.38 7.47 -8.19
CA PRO A 47 5.23 7.16 -7.06
C PRO A 47 6.71 7.14 -7.49
N SER A 48 7.57 7.80 -6.72
CA SER A 48 9.02 7.72 -6.92
C SER A 48 9.59 6.43 -6.32
N LEU A 49 10.81 6.06 -6.71
CA LEU A 49 11.51 4.92 -6.10
C LEU A 49 11.63 5.04 -4.58
N ARG A 50 11.84 6.26 -4.06
CA ARG A 50 11.86 6.53 -2.60
C ARG A 50 10.51 6.27 -1.95
N THR A 51 9.41 6.59 -2.64
CA THR A 51 8.06 6.29 -2.17
C THR A 51 7.83 4.78 -2.10
N ILE A 52 8.25 4.05 -3.13
CA ILE A 52 8.13 2.58 -3.18
C ILE A 52 8.93 1.95 -2.03
N ASP A 53 10.19 2.35 -1.83
CA ASP A 53 11.03 1.88 -0.72
C ASP A 53 10.38 2.15 0.65
N ARG A 54 9.84 3.35 0.86
CA ARG A 54 9.13 3.70 2.10
C ARG A 54 7.91 2.80 2.33
N ASN A 55 7.13 2.49 1.30
CA ASN A 55 5.96 1.61 1.41
C ASN A 55 6.39 0.18 1.71
N GLY A 56 7.44 -0.33 1.04
CA GLY A 56 8.00 -1.65 1.32
C GLY A 56 8.48 -1.78 2.77
N LYS A 57 9.20 -0.77 3.28
CA LYS A 57 9.62 -0.71 4.70
C LYS A 57 8.44 -0.70 5.66
N TYR A 58 7.38 0.05 5.34
CA TYR A 58 6.17 0.06 6.15
C TYR A 58 5.50 -1.32 6.19
N MET A 59 5.29 -1.97 5.05
CA MET A 59 4.68 -3.31 5.00
C MET A 59 5.53 -4.36 5.74
N ALA A 60 6.86 -4.29 5.61
CA ALA A 60 7.77 -5.20 6.31
C ALA A 60 7.75 -5.00 7.84
N ALA A 61 7.58 -3.76 8.31
CA ALA A 61 7.47 -3.44 9.73
C ALA A 61 6.09 -3.80 10.33
N HIS A 62 5.07 -4.00 9.48
CA HIS A 62 3.70 -4.31 9.88
C HIS A 62 3.22 -5.55 9.11
N PRO A 63 3.86 -6.72 9.32
CA PRO A 63 3.48 -7.91 8.59
C PRO A 63 2.02 -8.28 8.89
N PRO A 64 1.30 -8.88 7.93
CA PRO A 64 0.00 -9.45 8.21
C PRO A 64 0.10 -10.49 9.32
N VAL A 65 -0.80 -10.38 10.30
CA VAL A 65 -0.89 -11.38 11.36
C VAL A 65 -1.37 -12.66 10.70
N GLU A 66 -0.48 -13.65 10.58
CA GLU A 66 -0.87 -15.00 10.16
C GLU A 66 -1.86 -15.51 11.20
N ASN A 67 -3.13 -15.66 10.84
CA ASN A 67 -4.07 -16.36 11.69
C ASN A 67 -3.68 -17.84 11.68
N GLU A 68 -2.90 -18.27 12.69
CA GLU A 68 -2.54 -19.69 12.90
C GLU A 68 -3.73 -20.56 13.37
N ASP A 69 -4.93 -20.00 13.53
CA ASP A 69 -6.12 -20.71 14.08
C ASP A 69 -7.09 -21.27 13.02
N ALA A 70 -6.58 -21.83 11.92
CA ALA A 70 -7.38 -22.58 10.95
C ALA A 70 -6.85 -24.00 10.69
N ALA A 71 -6.38 -24.68 11.75
CA ALA A 71 -6.06 -26.10 11.76
C ALA A 71 -6.78 -26.81 12.92
#